data_AF-A0A239HRL3-F1
#
_entry.id   AF-A0A239HRL3-F1
#
_cell.length_a   1.000
_cell.length_b   1.000
_cell.length_c   1.000
_cell.angle_alpha   90.00
_cell.angle_beta   90.00
_cell.angle_gamma   90.00
#
_symmetry.space_group_name_H-M   'P 1'
#
loop_
_entity.id
_entity.type
_entity.pdbx_description
1 polymer ?
#
loop_
_entity_poly.entity_id
_entity_poly.type
_entity_poly.pdbx_seq_one_letter_code
_entity_poly.pdbx_strand_id
1 'polypeptide(L)'
;MFVLTLRIALCLIVPFGAIFLLGAMPGVNLAWDFSNASGFIAGVLFLLLFAYTGRPLAQPRHDGKFFMVLHRDLGLVALAMLVVHVAVMLVDEPLVADQLSLGAPWPMVAGNAATLILLLLVPLSLASVRRRLWSTHRHFRRWHYAASVVILLLTAVHMIGIGYYTGAISKTVFWVALTVLALSARMFQPARPNLGAGGRRRKTARLASYLSIGVLCSGLLLAGIYSLLGSVDLPL
;
A
#
# COMPACT_ATOMS: atom_id res chain seq x y z
N MET A 1 -4.94 -21.03 -1.03
CA MET A 1 -5.62 -19.77 -1.33
C MET A 1 -6.21 -19.16 -0.07
N PHE A 2 -7.15 -19.84 0.63
CA PHE A 2 -7.77 -19.32 1.86
C PHE A 2 -6.80 -18.65 2.85
N VAL A 3 -5.75 -19.35 3.30
CA VAL A 3 -4.76 -18.81 4.25
C VAL A 3 -4.07 -17.53 3.74
N LEU A 4 -3.75 -17.45 2.45
CA LEU A 4 -3.13 -16.24 1.88
C LEU A 4 -4.13 -15.09 1.84
N THR A 5 -5.35 -15.36 1.37
CA THR A 5 -6.43 -14.37 1.34
C THR A 5 -6.71 -13.82 2.74
N LEU A 6 -6.81 -14.70 3.74
CA LEU A 6 -7.02 -14.31 5.14
C LEU A 6 -5.87 -13.45 5.65
N ARG A 7 -4.60 -13.82 5.39
CA ARG A 7 -3.45 -13.00 5.79
C ARG A 7 -3.48 -11.60 5.17
N ILE A 8 -3.75 -11.50 3.87
CA ILE A 8 -3.86 -10.21 3.19
C ILE A 8 -5.01 -9.38 3.75
N ALA A 9 -6.18 -10.00 3.97
CA ALA A 9 -7.33 -9.33 4.57
C ALA A 9 -7.00 -8.80 5.97
N LEU A 10 -6.36 -9.61 6.83
CA LEU A 10 -5.94 -9.17 8.16
C LEU A 10 -4.90 -8.05 8.10
N CYS A 11 -3.92 -8.13 7.19
CA CYS A 11 -2.94 -7.06 6.99
C CYS A 11 -3.58 -5.75 6.53
N LEU A 12 -4.77 -5.78 5.91
CA LEU A 12 -5.53 -4.58 5.53
C LEU A 12 -6.43 -4.09 6.66
N ILE A 13 -7.23 -4.99 7.23
CA ILE A 13 -8.27 -4.66 8.22
C ILE A 13 -7.65 -4.22 9.55
N VAL A 14 -6.58 -4.87 10.02
CA VAL A 14 -6.00 -4.57 11.35
C VAL A 14 -5.43 -3.15 11.41
N PRO A 15 -4.54 -2.71 10.48
CA PRO A 15 -4.07 -1.33 10.50
C PRO A 15 -5.18 -0.31 10.25
N PHE A 16 -6.14 -0.64 9.37
CA PHE A 16 -7.28 0.23 9.12
C PHE A 16 -8.12 0.45 10.38
N GLY A 17 -8.52 -0.62 11.05
CA GLY A 17 -9.30 -0.55 12.29
C GLY A 17 -8.53 0.15 13.42
N ALA A 18 -7.23 -0.11 13.54
CA ALA A 18 -6.39 0.54 14.55
C ALA A 18 -6.31 2.06 14.36
N ILE A 19 -6.30 2.56 13.12
CA ILE A 19 -6.25 3.99 12.84
C ILE A 19 -7.63 4.64 12.95
N PHE A 20 -8.67 4.01 12.38
CA PHE A 20 -9.97 4.66 12.22
C PHE A 20 -10.98 4.37 13.33
N LEU A 21 -10.85 3.26 14.06
CA LEU A 21 -11.82 2.87 15.09
C LEU A 21 -11.32 3.15 16.52
N LEU A 22 -10.02 3.04 16.77
CA LEU A 22 -9.45 3.32 18.10
C LEU A 22 -9.20 4.82 18.27
N GLY A 23 -9.97 5.48 19.14
CA GLY A 23 -9.92 6.94 19.25
C GLY A 23 -10.26 7.59 17.90
N ALA A 24 -11.46 7.24 17.40
CA ALA A 24 -11.96 7.72 16.12
C ALA A 24 -12.03 9.26 16.13
N MET A 25 -11.64 9.86 15.00
CA MET A 25 -11.82 11.28 14.76
C MET A 25 -13.20 11.50 14.13
N PRO A 26 -13.82 12.67 14.36
CA PRO A 26 -15.06 13.01 13.65
C PRO A 26 -14.81 12.98 12.14
N GLY A 27 -15.81 12.50 11.41
CA GLY A 27 -15.82 12.63 9.96
C GLY A 27 -15.85 14.10 9.56
N VAL A 28 -15.22 14.44 8.45
CA VAL A 28 -15.22 15.82 7.93
C VAL A 28 -16.33 15.97 6.91
N ASN A 29 -16.26 15.16 5.86
CA ASN A 29 -17.29 15.02 4.83
C ASN A 29 -17.07 13.68 4.11
N LEU A 30 -18.08 13.23 3.35
CA LEU A 30 -18.04 11.93 2.68
C LEU A 30 -16.82 11.77 1.74
N ALA A 31 -16.55 12.74 0.89
CA ALA A 31 -15.48 12.67 -0.10
C ALA A 31 -14.09 12.76 0.56
N TRP A 32 -13.93 13.63 1.55
CA TRP A 32 -12.72 13.74 2.37
C TRP A 32 -12.39 12.43 3.08
N ASP A 33 -13.36 11.85 3.79
CA ASP A 33 -13.15 10.63 4.58
C ASP A 33 -12.90 9.42 3.66
N PHE A 34 -13.62 9.33 2.54
CA PHE A 34 -13.40 8.31 1.51
C PHE A 34 -11.99 8.41 0.92
N SER A 35 -11.59 9.63 0.56
CA SER A 35 -10.27 9.91 0.01
C SER A 35 -9.17 9.52 0.98
N ASN A 36 -9.24 9.98 2.22
CA ASN A 36 -8.23 9.67 3.23
C ASN A 36 -8.18 8.16 3.51
N ALA A 37 -9.33 7.50 3.67
CA ALA A 37 -9.37 6.04 3.83
C ALA A 37 -8.70 5.30 2.66
N SER A 38 -8.92 5.74 1.42
CA SER A 38 -8.24 5.18 0.24
C SER A 38 -6.72 5.40 0.27
N GLY A 39 -6.26 6.58 0.71
CA GLY A 39 -4.84 6.89 0.91
C GLY A 39 -4.18 6.01 1.98
N PHE A 40 -4.87 5.78 3.11
CA PHE A 40 -4.42 4.85 4.15
C PHE A 40 -4.31 3.42 3.62
N ILE A 41 -5.30 2.94 2.85
CA ILE A 41 -5.24 1.62 2.22
C ILE A 41 -4.06 1.51 1.26
N ALA A 42 -3.77 2.56 0.47
CA ALA A 42 -2.57 2.61 -0.36
C ALA A 42 -1.28 2.49 0.47
N GLY A 43 -1.18 3.20 1.59
CA GLY A 43 -0.07 3.11 2.53
C GLY A 43 0.12 1.70 3.10
N VAL A 44 -0.97 1.04 3.49
CA VAL A 44 -0.95 -0.36 3.95
C VAL A 44 -0.50 -1.30 2.83
N LEU A 45 -0.92 -1.06 1.59
CA LEU A 45 -0.45 -1.84 0.44
C LEU A 45 1.05 -1.64 0.18
N PHE A 46 1.60 -0.44 0.39
CA PHE A 46 3.06 -0.22 0.31
C PHE A 46 3.80 -1.07 1.33
N LEU A 47 3.33 -1.12 2.59
CA LEU A 47 3.87 -2.02 3.62
C LEU A 47 3.77 -3.49 3.18
N LEU A 48 2.62 -3.89 2.66
CA LEU A 48 2.32 -5.25 2.24
C LEU A 48 3.24 -5.74 1.11
N LEU A 49 3.63 -4.85 0.19
CA LEU A 49 4.51 -5.17 -0.94
C LEU A 49 5.94 -5.54 -0.51
N PHE A 50 6.39 -5.11 0.68
CA PHE A 50 7.65 -5.58 1.27
C PHE A 50 7.54 -7.01 1.81
N ALA A 51 6.36 -7.40 2.31
CA ALA A 51 6.10 -8.76 2.77
C ALA A 51 5.89 -9.72 1.59
N TYR A 52 5.03 -9.34 0.63
CA TYR A 52 4.70 -10.13 -0.56
C TYR A 52 5.53 -9.67 -1.77
N THR A 53 6.82 -9.96 -1.70
CA THR A 53 7.72 -9.74 -2.83
C THR A 53 7.36 -10.67 -4.00
N GLY A 54 7.91 -10.40 -5.19
CA GLY A 54 7.79 -11.33 -6.33
C GLY A 54 8.45 -12.71 -6.12
N ARG A 55 8.99 -13.00 -4.93
CA ARG A 55 9.60 -14.27 -4.58
C ARG A 55 8.55 -15.27 -4.08
N PRO A 56 8.73 -16.56 -4.41
CA PRO A 56 7.85 -17.59 -3.87
C PRO A 56 7.96 -17.76 -2.36
N LEU A 57 6.82 -17.87 -1.68
CA LEU A 57 6.73 -18.23 -0.26
C LEU A 57 6.71 -19.76 -0.07
N ALA A 58 6.98 -20.21 1.17
CA ALA A 58 6.82 -21.62 1.56
C ALA A 58 5.33 -22.05 1.50
N GLN A 59 4.44 -21.15 1.92
CA GLN A 59 3.00 -21.33 1.86
C GLN A 59 2.32 -20.00 1.49
N PRO A 60 1.32 -20.01 0.58
CA PRO A 60 0.85 -21.16 -0.21
C PRO A 60 1.87 -21.64 -1.26
N ARG A 61 1.85 -22.93 -1.62
CA ARG A 61 2.79 -23.57 -2.57
C ARG A 61 2.48 -23.25 -4.03
N HIS A 62 2.51 -21.97 -4.41
CA HIS A 62 2.37 -21.52 -5.79
C HIS A 62 3.72 -21.35 -6.50
N ASP A 63 3.70 -21.38 -7.83
CA ASP A 63 4.88 -21.08 -8.65
C ASP A 63 5.34 -19.62 -8.51
N GLY A 64 6.56 -19.30 -8.96
CA GLY A 64 7.07 -17.93 -8.89
C GLY A 64 6.28 -16.93 -9.75
N LYS A 65 5.61 -17.41 -10.81
CA LYS A 65 4.78 -16.55 -11.66
C LYS A 65 3.59 -16.00 -10.88
N PHE A 66 2.98 -16.79 -10.00
CA PHE A 66 1.94 -16.32 -9.09
C PHE A 66 2.39 -15.13 -8.26
N PHE A 67 3.52 -15.22 -7.55
CA PHE A 67 4.00 -14.16 -6.66
C PHE A 67 4.46 -12.92 -7.43
N MET A 68 5.08 -13.10 -8.60
CA MET A 68 5.42 -11.99 -9.48
C MET A 68 4.18 -11.22 -9.96
N VAL A 69 3.12 -11.93 -10.34
CA VAL A 69 1.84 -11.32 -10.75
C VAL A 69 1.15 -10.68 -9.55
N LEU A 70 1.15 -11.34 -8.38
CA LEU A 70 0.57 -10.78 -7.15
C LEU A 70 1.23 -9.47 -6.76
N HIS A 71 2.57 -9.43 -6.71
CA HIS A 71 3.31 -8.21 -6.38
C HIS A 71 3.04 -7.08 -7.38
N ARG A 72 3.04 -7.40 -8.68
CA ARG A 72 2.72 -6.42 -9.73
C ARG A 72 1.29 -5.89 -9.58
N ASP A 73 0.31 -6.78 -9.45
CA ASP A 73 -1.10 -6.41 -9.44
C ASP A 73 -1.45 -5.66 -8.14
N LEU A 74 -0.92 -6.06 -6.98
CA LEU A 74 -1.05 -5.29 -5.74
C LEU A 74 -0.37 -3.92 -5.84
N GLY A 75 0.76 -3.80 -6.54
CA GLY A 75 1.38 -2.50 -6.83
C GLY A 75 0.49 -1.59 -7.68
N LEU A 76 -0.22 -2.15 -8.66
CA LEU A 76 -1.21 -1.41 -9.45
C LEU A 76 -2.44 -1.03 -8.62
N VAL A 77 -2.89 -1.90 -7.72
CA VAL A 77 -3.99 -1.59 -6.79
C VAL A 77 -3.59 -0.46 -5.84
N ALA A 78 -2.36 -0.48 -5.29
CA ALA A 78 -1.84 0.58 -4.44
C ALA A 78 -1.78 1.92 -5.19
N LEU A 79 -1.32 1.90 -6.45
CA LEU A 79 -1.35 3.08 -7.32
C LEU A 79 -2.77 3.57 -7.57
N ALA A 80 -3.72 2.66 -7.86
CA ALA A 80 -5.11 3.04 -8.10
C ALA A 80 -5.75 3.69 -6.86
N MET A 81 -5.51 3.14 -5.66
CA MET A 81 -5.96 3.73 -4.40
C MET A 81 -5.33 5.10 -4.15
N LEU A 82 -4.04 5.27 -4.43
CA LEU A 82 -3.37 6.57 -4.33
C LEU A 82 -3.94 7.59 -5.32
N VAL A 83 -4.20 7.18 -6.56
CA VAL A 83 -4.82 8.05 -7.57
C VAL A 83 -6.23 8.46 -7.13
N VAL A 84 -7.02 7.53 -6.59
CA VAL A 84 -8.34 7.86 -6.03
C VAL A 84 -8.21 8.89 -4.91
N HIS A 85 -7.29 8.68 -3.96
CA HIS A 85 -7.02 9.64 -2.89
C HIS A 85 -6.72 11.04 -3.44
N VAL A 86 -5.71 11.16 -4.31
CA VAL A 86 -5.29 12.47 -4.83
C VAL A 86 -6.39 13.11 -5.70
N ALA A 87 -7.03 12.34 -6.58
CA ALA A 87 -8.05 12.86 -7.49
C ALA A 87 -9.29 13.34 -6.75
N VAL A 88 -9.77 12.58 -5.76
CA VAL A 88 -10.92 12.99 -4.95
C VAL A 88 -10.58 14.25 -4.15
N MET A 89 -9.40 14.34 -3.53
CA MET A 89 -8.98 15.58 -2.84
C MET A 89 -8.95 16.79 -3.77
N LEU A 90 -8.40 16.67 -4.98
CA LEU A 90 -8.30 17.80 -5.90
C LEU A 90 -9.66 18.27 -6.46
N VAL A 91 -10.64 17.36 -6.54
CA VAL A 91 -12.00 17.69 -7.00
C VAL A 91 -12.85 18.26 -5.88
N ASP A 92 -12.84 17.64 -4.70
CA ASP A 92 -13.67 18.03 -3.56
C ASP A 92 -13.11 19.26 -2.83
N GLU A 93 -11.78 19.35 -2.72
CA GLU A 93 -11.07 20.44 -2.04
C GLU A 93 -10.04 21.09 -2.98
N PRO A 94 -10.46 21.94 -3.94
CA PRO A 94 -9.57 22.50 -4.95
C PRO A 94 -8.37 23.28 -4.39
N LEU A 95 -8.51 23.85 -3.18
CA LEU A 95 -7.42 24.54 -2.46
C LEU A 95 -6.26 23.61 -2.09
N VAL A 96 -6.46 22.29 -2.09
CA VAL A 96 -5.38 21.30 -1.94
C VAL A 96 -4.37 21.40 -3.10
N ALA A 97 -4.74 21.96 -4.25
CA ALA A 97 -3.80 22.20 -5.34
C ALA A 97 -2.61 23.09 -4.93
N ASP A 98 -2.81 24.05 -4.01
CA ASP A 98 -1.73 24.90 -3.49
C ASP A 98 -0.68 24.09 -2.71
N GLN A 99 -1.12 22.96 -2.15
CA GLN A 99 -0.27 22.02 -1.39
C GLN A 99 0.59 21.12 -2.30
N LEU A 100 0.44 21.22 -3.62
CA LEU A 100 1.34 20.56 -4.59
C LEU A 100 2.68 21.31 -4.75
N SER A 101 2.75 22.55 -4.26
CA SER A 101 3.97 23.36 -4.33
C SER A 101 5.07 22.87 -3.37
N LEU A 102 6.33 23.20 -3.69
CA LEU A 102 7.47 22.93 -2.79
C LEU A 102 7.46 23.82 -1.53
N GLY A 103 6.62 24.86 -1.48
CA GLY A 103 6.43 25.73 -0.32
C GLY A 103 5.40 25.21 0.68
N ALA A 104 4.71 24.10 0.37
CA ALA A 104 3.76 23.46 1.26
C ALA A 104 4.45 22.93 2.54
N PRO A 105 3.70 22.66 3.62
CA PRO A 105 4.24 21.99 4.80
C PRO A 105 4.97 20.69 4.41
N TRP A 106 6.07 20.40 5.10
CA TRP A 106 6.92 19.23 4.82
C TRP A 106 6.16 17.89 4.66
N PRO A 107 5.12 17.59 5.46
CA PRO A 107 4.33 16.37 5.26
C PRO A 107 3.66 16.30 3.88
N MET A 108 3.17 17.43 3.35
CA MET A 108 2.56 17.49 2.01
C MET A 108 3.62 17.29 0.93
N VAL A 109 4.77 17.97 1.05
CA VAL A 109 5.91 17.80 0.14
C VAL A 109 6.38 16.34 0.11
N ALA A 110 6.42 15.67 1.26
CA ALA A 110 6.75 14.24 1.34
C ALA A 110 5.74 13.36 0.59
N GLY A 111 4.44 13.62 0.77
CA GLY A 111 3.36 12.92 0.06
C GLY A 111 3.45 13.11 -1.46
N ASN A 112 3.69 14.34 -1.91
CA ASN A 112 3.88 14.67 -3.32
C ASN A 112 5.10 13.98 -3.92
N ALA A 113 6.23 14.00 -3.22
CA ALA A 113 7.45 13.33 -3.65
C ALA A 113 7.26 11.81 -3.72
N ALA A 114 6.63 11.18 -2.72
CA ALA A 114 6.30 9.76 -2.74
C ALA A 114 5.42 9.40 -3.95
N THR A 115 4.39 10.22 -4.21
CA THR A 115 3.46 10.06 -5.33
C THR A 115 4.18 10.15 -6.67
N LEU A 116 5.01 11.17 -6.86
CA LEU A 116 5.79 11.34 -8.09
C LEU A 116 6.75 10.17 -8.32
N ILE A 117 7.47 9.73 -7.27
CA ILE A 117 8.38 8.59 -7.39
C ILE A 117 7.58 7.33 -7.74
N LEU A 118 6.41 7.09 -7.15
CA LEU A 118 5.58 5.93 -7.48
C LEU A 118 5.05 5.98 -8.93
N LEU A 119 4.56 7.14 -9.37
CA LEU A 119 4.06 7.36 -10.74
C LEU A 119 5.14 7.09 -11.79
N LEU A 120 6.41 7.36 -11.48
CA LEU A 120 7.54 7.01 -12.32
C LEU A 120 7.95 5.54 -12.16
N LEU A 121 7.96 5.03 -10.92
CA LEU A 121 8.46 3.69 -10.60
C LEU A 121 7.60 2.57 -11.22
N VAL A 122 6.27 2.73 -11.22
CA VAL A 122 5.34 1.74 -11.78
C VAL A 122 5.58 1.48 -13.28
N PRO A 123 5.56 2.48 -14.18
CA PRO A 123 5.85 2.26 -15.60
C PRO A 123 7.28 1.77 -15.84
N LEU A 124 8.27 2.27 -15.09
CA LEU A 124 9.65 1.78 -15.15
C LEU A 124 9.79 0.31 -14.74
N SER A 125 8.84 -0.22 -13.97
CA SER A 125 8.81 -1.61 -13.51
C SER A 125 8.13 -2.56 -14.51
N LEU A 126 7.45 -2.05 -15.53
CA LEU A 126 6.83 -2.86 -16.58
C LEU A 126 7.89 -3.65 -17.36
N ALA A 127 7.58 -4.90 -17.71
CA ALA A 127 8.56 -5.80 -18.32
C ALA A 127 9.11 -5.28 -19.66
N SER A 128 8.28 -4.58 -20.45
CA SER A 128 8.68 -3.96 -21.72
C SER A 128 9.70 -2.83 -21.53
N VAL A 129 9.47 -1.94 -20.56
CA VAL A 129 10.32 -0.79 -20.25
C VAL A 129 11.59 -1.24 -19.53
N ARG A 130 11.43 -2.05 -18.48
CA ARG A 130 12.53 -2.55 -17.65
C ARG A 130 13.62 -3.23 -18.46
N ARG A 131 13.25 -4.08 -19.42
CA ARG A 131 14.21 -4.81 -20.26
C ARG A 131 15.00 -3.91 -21.22
N ARG A 132 14.49 -2.71 -21.52
CA ARG A 132 15.16 -1.72 -22.37
C ARG A 132 16.10 -0.82 -21.56
N LEU A 133 15.68 -0.42 -20.36
CA LEU A 133 16.41 0.56 -19.56
C LEU A 133 17.54 -0.05 -18.73
N TRP A 134 17.37 -1.29 -18.25
CA TRP A 134 18.30 -1.90 -17.31
C TRP A 134 19.14 -2.99 -17.97
N SER A 135 20.47 -2.82 -17.96
CA SER A 135 21.43 -3.79 -18.48
C SER A 135 21.35 -5.16 -17.77
N THR A 136 21.05 -5.16 -16.47
CA THR A 136 20.89 -6.40 -15.70
C THR A 136 19.70 -6.32 -14.75
N HIS A 137 19.10 -7.47 -14.47
CA HIS A 137 18.03 -7.58 -13.47
C HIS A 137 18.51 -7.19 -12.05
N ARG A 138 19.81 -7.31 -11.76
CA ARG A 138 20.39 -6.91 -10.47
C ARG A 138 20.32 -5.39 -10.28
N HIS A 139 20.64 -4.61 -11.32
CA HIS A 139 20.57 -3.15 -11.27
C HIS A 139 19.14 -2.67 -11.06
N PHE A 140 18.19 -3.17 -11.86
CA PHE A 140 16.77 -2.89 -11.69
C PHE A 140 16.31 -3.16 -10.26
N ARG A 141 16.62 -4.35 -9.72
CA ARG A 141 16.19 -4.73 -8.37
C ARG A 141 16.75 -3.81 -7.28
N ARG A 142 18.00 -3.33 -7.43
CA ARG A 142 18.61 -2.40 -6.46
C ARG A 142 17.90 -1.05 -6.47
N TRP A 143 17.71 -0.48 -7.66
CA TRP A 143 17.05 0.82 -7.82
C TRP A 143 15.58 0.77 -7.45
N HIS A 144 14.86 -0.25 -7.90
CA HIS A 144 13.45 -0.44 -7.53
C HIS A 144 13.30 -0.55 -6.01
N TYR A 145 14.13 -1.36 -5.34
CA TYR A 145 14.07 -1.46 -3.88
C TYR A 145 14.42 -0.14 -3.18
N ALA A 146 15.47 0.57 -3.62
CA ALA A 146 15.84 1.86 -3.04
C ALA A 146 14.71 2.89 -3.18
N ALA A 147 14.10 2.99 -4.36
CA ALA A 147 12.95 3.85 -4.61
C ALA A 147 11.74 3.46 -3.75
N SER A 148 11.45 2.17 -3.60
CA SER A 148 10.36 1.70 -2.72
C SER A 148 10.60 2.04 -1.24
N VAL A 149 11.85 1.98 -0.76
CA VAL A 149 12.20 2.40 0.60
C VAL A 149 11.94 3.90 0.78
N VAL A 150 12.37 4.72 -0.19
CA VAL A 150 12.12 6.16 -0.15
C VAL A 150 10.63 6.48 -0.18
N ILE A 151 9.85 5.84 -1.06
CA ILE A 151 8.38 5.98 -1.09
C ILE A 151 7.80 5.67 0.29
N LEU A 152 8.17 4.52 0.89
CA LEU A 152 7.59 4.11 2.16
C LEU A 152 7.90 5.09 3.30
N LEU A 153 9.14 5.58 3.37
CA LEU A 153 9.55 6.57 4.38
C LEU A 153 8.83 7.91 4.18
N LEU A 154 8.73 8.40 2.94
CA LEU A 154 8.03 9.64 2.63
C LEU A 154 6.53 9.52 2.91
N THR A 155 5.91 8.37 2.60
CA THR A 155 4.52 8.08 2.96
C THR A 155 4.34 8.08 4.49
N ALA A 156 5.26 7.49 5.24
CA ALA A 156 5.20 7.53 6.71
C ALA A 156 5.31 8.97 7.24
N VAL A 157 6.22 9.78 6.72
CA VAL A 157 6.36 11.21 7.07
C VAL A 157 5.08 11.98 6.75
N HIS A 158 4.48 11.76 5.57
CA HIS A 158 3.22 12.37 5.18
C HIS A 158 2.09 12.00 6.15
N MET A 159 1.86 10.70 6.35
CA MET A 159 0.74 10.21 7.15
C MET A 159 0.85 10.57 8.63
N ILE A 160 2.06 10.51 9.21
CA ILE A 160 2.30 10.89 10.61
C ILE A 160 2.27 12.42 10.75
N GLY A 161 2.90 13.14 9.82
CA GLY A 161 3.06 14.58 9.89
C GLY A 161 1.76 15.37 9.69
N ILE A 162 0.80 14.84 8.92
CA ILE A 162 -0.54 15.45 8.80
C ILE A 162 -1.33 15.31 10.10
N GLY A 163 -1.15 14.20 10.83
CA GLY A 163 -1.62 14.06 12.21
C GLY A 163 -3.13 13.93 12.42
N TYR A 164 -3.99 14.18 11.42
CA TYR A 164 -5.45 14.15 11.64
C TYR A 164 -5.92 12.79 12.19
N TYR A 165 -5.65 11.68 11.49
CA TYR A 165 -6.01 10.33 11.98
C TYR A 165 -4.91 9.65 12.80
N THR A 166 -3.67 10.15 12.76
CA THR A 166 -2.46 9.50 13.29
C THR A 166 -1.82 10.23 14.48
N GLY A 167 -2.33 11.41 14.86
CA GLY A 167 -1.70 12.32 15.82
C GLY A 167 -1.62 11.77 17.26
N ALA A 168 -2.47 10.80 17.61
CA ALA A 168 -2.31 10.07 18.86
C ALA A 168 -0.97 9.31 18.88
N ILE A 169 -0.23 9.42 19.99
CA ILE A 169 1.10 8.78 20.14
C ILE A 169 1.03 7.27 19.86
N SER A 170 -0.01 6.59 20.32
CA SER A 170 -0.21 5.16 20.08
C SER A 170 -0.31 4.82 18.58
N LYS A 171 -1.03 5.63 17.80
CA LYS A 171 -1.20 5.45 16.35
C LYS A 171 0.09 5.77 15.59
N THR A 172 0.80 6.82 15.99
CA THR A 172 2.11 7.17 15.44
C THR A 172 3.11 6.04 15.69
N VAL A 173 3.24 5.56 16.93
CA VAL A 173 4.14 4.44 17.29
C VAL A 173 3.78 3.18 16.50
N PHE A 174 2.49 2.87 16.39
CA PHE A 174 2.00 1.75 15.59
C PHE A 174 2.45 1.86 14.12
N TRP A 175 2.28 3.02 13.49
CA TRP A 175 2.66 3.23 12.08
C TRP A 175 4.17 3.17 11.86
N VAL A 176 4.96 3.73 12.80
CA VAL A 176 6.42 3.61 12.79
C VAL A 176 6.85 2.14 12.92
N ALA A 177 6.24 1.39 13.84
CA ALA A 177 6.53 -0.03 14.03
C ALA A 177 6.25 -0.86 12.76
N LEU A 178 5.12 -0.61 12.09
CA LEU A 178 4.79 -1.26 10.82
C LEU A 178 5.82 -0.92 9.73
N THR A 179 6.24 0.34 9.65
CA THR A 179 7.25 0.80 8.68
C THR A 179 8.59 0.12 8.92
N VAL A 180 9.07 0.08 10.17
CA VAL A 180 10.31 -0.62 10.55
C VAL A 180 10.20 -2.12 10.26
N LEU A 181 9.06 -2.74 10.55
CA LEU A 181 8.81 -4.15 10.26
C LEU A 181 8.85 -4.43 8.74
N ALA A 182 8.24 -3.57 7.93
CA ALA A 182 8.27 -3.70 6.47
C ALA A 182 9.70 -3.58 5.90
N LEU A 183 10.47 -2.59 6.37
CA LEU A 183 11.86 -2.39 5.93
C LEU A 183 12.77 -3.55 6.36
N SER A 184 12.54 -4.14 7.53
CA SER A 184 13.27 -5.30 8.04
C SER A 184 12.79 -6.64 7.50
N ALA A 185 11.63 -6.71 6.82
CA ALA A 185 11.03 -7.95 6.31
C ALA A 185 12.00 -8.79 5.47
N ARG A 186 12.91 -8.15 4.73
CA ARG A 186 13.93 -8.84 3.91
C ARG A 186 14.90 -9.67 4.75
N MET A 187 15.20 -9.26 5.99
CA MET A 187 16.11 -9.97 6.90
C MET A 187 15.51 -11.30 7.36
N PHE A 188 14.18 -11.37 7.46
CA PHE A 188 13.45 -12.56 7.91
C PHE A 188 13.05 -13.50 6.78
N GLN A 189 13.29 -13.14 5.52
CA GLN A 189 12.95 -13.98 4.36
C GLN A 189 14.05 -15.02 4.10
N PRO A 190 13.76 -16.34 4.23
CA PRO A 190 14.75 -17.36 3.97
C PRO A 190 15.20 -17.35 2.51
N ALA A 191 16.49 -17.57 2.27
CA ALA A 191 17.09 -17.57 0.93
C ALA A 191 16.45 -18.61 -0.01
N ARG A 192 15.99 -19.74 0.56
CA ARG A 192 15.18 -20.76 -0.11
C ARG A 192 14.06 -21.19 0.85
N PRO A 193 12.79 -21.09 0.46
CA PRO A 193 11.71 -21.60 1.29
C PRO A 193 11.86 -23.11 1.46
N ASN A 194 11.68 -23.65 2.67
CA ASN A 194 11.67 -25.10 2.88
C ASN A 194 10.41 -25.67 2.20
N LEU A 195 10.64 -26.37 1.08
CA LEU A 195 9.61 -27.02 0.29
C LEU A 195 9.46 -28.44 0.84
N GLY A 196 8.64 -28.63 1.87
CA GLY A 196 8.26 -29.98 2.29
C GLY A 196 7.68 -30.81 1.14
N ALA A 197 7.40 -32.10 1.36
CA ALA A 197 6.92 -33.00 0.32
C ALA A 197 5.70 -32.45 -0.45
N GLY A 198 5.72 -32.59 -1.78
CA GLY A 198 4.69 -32.11 -2.70
C GLY A 198 5.12 -30.89 -3.52
N GLY A 199 5.03 -31.00 -4.85
CA GLY A 199 5.40 -29.94 -5.79
C GLY A 199 4.54 -28.67 -5.70
N ARG A 200 4.93 -27.63 -6.45
CA ARG A 200 4.19 -26.36 -6.51
C ARG A 200 3.01 -26.43 -7.48
N ARG A 201 1.89 -25.80 -7.10
CA ARG A 201 0.77 -25.56 -8.00
C ARG A 201 1.21 -24.62 -9.11
N ARG A 202 1.09 -25.07 -10.36
CA ARG A 202 1.45 -24.33 -11.58
C ARG A 202 0.22 -23.65 -12.18
N LYS A 203 0.45 -22.70 -13.10
CA LYS A 203 -0.61 -22.00 -13.86
C LYS A 203 -1.58 -21.20 -12.98
N THR A 204 -1.15 -20.78 -11.78
CA THR A 204 -2.01 -20.07 -10.82
C THR A 204 -1.98 -18.55 -10.97
N ALA A 205 -1.26 -18.00 -11.95
CA ALA A 205 -1.12 -16.55 -12.16
C ALA A 205 -2.46 -15.78 -12.18
N ARG A 206 -3.50 -16.32 -12.81
CA ARG A 206 -4.84 -15.68 -12.84
C ARG A 206 -5.45 -15.53 -11.45
N LEU A 207 -5.19 -16.47 -10.54
CA LEU A 207 -5.67 -16.40 -9.15
C LEU A 207 -5.05 -15.21 -8.39
N ALA A 208 -3.80 -14.85 -8.70
CA ALA A 208 -3.17 -13.67 -8.10
C ALA A 208 -3.86 -12.37 -8.56
N SER A 209 -4.25 -12.30 -9.84
CA SER A 209 -4.99 -11.16 -10.36
C SER A 209 -6.40 -11.07 -9.75
N TYR A 210 -7.14 -12.18 -9.66
CA TYR A 210 -8.46 -12.18 -8.99
C TYR A 210 -8.35 -11.78 -7.52
N LEU A 211 -7.32 -12.25 -6.81
CA LEU A 211 -7.06 -11.84 -5.44
C LEU A 211 -6.79 -10.33 -5.34
N SER A 212 -6.01 -9.77 -6.26
CA SER A 212 -5.69 -8.34 -6.28
C SER A 212 -6.93 -7.49 -6.61
N ILE A 213 -7.79 -7.94 -7.54
CA ILE A 213 -9.09 -7.31 -7.81
C ILE A 213 -9.97 -7.36 -6.55
N GLY A 214 -10.01 -8.50 -5.85
CA GLY A 214 -10.71 -8.61 -4.57
C GLY A 214 -10.20 -7.62 -3.52
N VAL A 215 -8.89 -7.41 -3.45
CA VAL A 215 -8.26 -6.39 -2.58
C VAL A 215 -8.69 -4.98 -2.98
N LEU A 216 -8.70 -4.66 -4.28
CA LEU A 216 -9.18 -3.36 -4.77
C LEU A 216 -10.64 -3.11 -4.38
N CYS A 217 -11.54 -4.05 -4.68
CA CYS A 217 -12.96 -3.92 -4.36
C CYS A 217 -13.19 -3.83 -2.85
N SER A 218 -12.48 -4.63 -2.06
CA SER A 218 -12.59 -4.60 -0.59
C SER A 218 -12.06 -3.28 -0.02
N GLY A 219 -10.98 -2.74 -0.59
CA GLY A 219 -10.43 -1.44 -0.19
C GLY A 219 -11.40 -0.30 -0.47
N LEU A 220 -11.97 -0.25 -1.68
CA LEU A 220 -13.00 0.74 -2.05
C LEU A 220 -14.23 0.63 -1.15
N LEU A 221 -14.69 -0.60 -0.90
CA LEU A 221 -15.83 -0.85 -0.02
C LEU A 221 -15.54 -0.37 1.41
N LEU A 222 -14.36 -0.68 1.93
CA LEU A 222 -13.95 -0.27 3.29
C LEU A 222 -13.85 1.25 3.41
N ALA A 223 -13.29 1.93 2.41
CA ALA A 223 -13.26 3.39 2.36
C ALA A 223 -14.67 4.00 2.28
N GLY A 224 -15.57 3.41 1.48
CA GLY A 224 -16.96 3.86 1.35
C GLY A 224 -17.76 3.66 2.64
N ILE A 225 -17.63 2.49 3.28
CA ILE A 225 -18.28 2.20 4.57
C ILE A 225 -17.78 3.18 5.64
N TYR A 226 -16.47 3.41 5.72
CA TYR A 226 -15.92 4.36 6.70
C TYR A 226 -16.44 5.77 6.48
N SER A 227 -16.43 6.26 5.24
CA SER A 227 -16.98 7.56 4.87
C SER A 227 -18.46 7.70 5.30
N LEU A 228 -19.29 6.70 5.02
CA LEU A 228 -20.69 6.70 5.45
C LEU A 228 -20.82 6.70 6.97
N LEU A 229 -20.08 5.84 7.67
CA LEU A 229 -20.14 5.76 9.13
C LEU A 229 -19.63 7.02 9.82
N GLY A 230 -18.59 7.67 9.28
CA GLY A 230 -18.05 8.93 9.80
C GLY A 230 -19.00 10.12 9.60
N SER A 231 -19.91 10.04 8.61
CA SER A 231 -20.92 11.06 8.35
C SER A 231 -22.19 10.93 9.19
N VAL A 232 -22.40 9.77 9.81
CA VAL A 232 -23.48 9.59 10.76
C VAL A 232 -22.94 10.05 12.11
N ASP A 233 -23.62 11.00 12.76
CA ASP A 233 -23.40 11.37 14.16
C ASP A 233 -23.70 10.15 15.06
N LEU A 234 -22.82 9.15 15.02
CA LEU A 234 -22.89 8.03 15.92
C LEU A 234 -22.39 8.55 17.27
N PRO A 235 -23.19 8.43 18.34
CA PRO A 235 -22.70 8.68 19.68
C PRO A 235 -21.65 7.60 19.99
N LEU A 236 -20.38 7.91 19.77
CA LEU A 236 -19.23 7.09 20.16
C LEU A 236 -18.76 7.50 21.55
#